data_AF-A0A8T6RYT7-F1
#
_entry.id   AF-A0A8T6RYT7-F1
#
_cell.length_a   1.000
_cell.length_b   1.000
_cell.length_c   1.000
_cell.angle_alpha   90.00
_cell.angle_beta   90.00
_cell.angle_gamma   90.00
#
_symmetry.space_group_name_H-M   'P 1'
#
loop_
_entity.id
_entity.type
_entity.pdbx_description
1 polymer ?
#
loop_
_entity_poly.entity_id
_entity_poly.type
_entity_poly.pdbx_seq_one_letter_code
_entity_poly.pdbx_strand_id
1 'polypeptide(L)' 'MTDGPHWRYGTDDGPAPGELLLAAVGACFVNHLVRYMQFKRALLDGVEARVTGAFRFEAELEVYDNISFDVTVSA' A
#
# COMPACT_ATOMS: atom_id res chain seq x y z
N MET A 1 -16.33 -4.08 4.39
CA MET A 1 -16.91 -2.72 4.34
C MET A 1 -15.77 -1.77 4.63
N THR A 2 -15.69 -0.64 3.92
CA THR A 2 -14.69 0.40 4.18
C THR A 2 -15.19 1.26 5.34
N ASP A 3 -14.33 1.61 6.27
CA ASP A 3 -14.68 2.54 7.35
C ASP A 3 -14.25 3.96 6.97
N GLY A 4 -14.85 4.98 7.59
CA GLY A 4 -14.28 6.32 7.54
C GLY A 4 -12.91 6.32 8.24
N PRO A 5 -12.01 7.26 7.92
CA PRO A 5 -10.84 7.43 8.74
C PRO A 5 -11.23 7.98 10.13
N HIS A 6 -10.49 7.60 11.17
CA HIS A 6 -10.78 7.99 12.56
C HIS A 6 -10.92 9.52 12.74
N TRP A 7 -10.14 10.31 11.99
CA TRP A 7 -10.21 11.78 12.02
C TRP A 7 -11.50 12.35 11.38
N ARG A 8 -12.31 11.54 10.69
CA ARG A 8 -13.57 11.92 10.05
C ARG A 8 -14.72 10.97 10.44
N TYR A 9 -14.87 10.72 11.74
CA TYR A 9 -15.96 9.94 12.32
C TYR A 9 -15.94 8.43 12.03
N GLY A 10 -14.80 7.89 11.57
CA GLY A 10 -14.59 6.45 11.47
C GLY A 10 -14.59 5.74 12.82
N THR A 11 -14.95 4.46 12.83
CA THR A 11 -14.91 3.61 14.03
C THR A 11 -13.57 2.89 14.22
N ASP A 12 -12.69 2.94 13.22
CA ASP A 12 -11.43 2.21 13.12
C ASP A 12 -11.62 0.67 13.14
N ASP A 13 -12.82 0.20 12.78
CA ASP A 13 -13.14 -1.24 12.73
C ASP A 13 -12.83 -1.88 11.36
N GLY A 14 -12.41 -1.06 10.39
CA GLY A 14 -12.08 -1.49 9.04
C GLY A 14 -11.14 -0.50 8.36
N PRO A 15 -10.57 -0.88 7.21
CA PRO A 15 -9.58 -0.04 6.55
C PRO A 15 -10.23 1.24 6.01
N ALA A 16 -9.57 2.37 6.24
CA ALA A 16 -9.93 3.64 5.67
C ALA A 16 -9.66 3.65 4.14
N PRO A 17 -10.33 4.50 3.34
CA PRO A 17 -10.12 4.55 1.89
C PRO A 17 -8.66 4.83 1.50
N GLY A 18 -7.96 5.67 2.27
CA GLY A 18 -6.54 5.95 2.07
C GLY A 18 -5.66 4.71 2.27
N GLU A 19 -5.94 3.90 3.30
CA GLU A 19 -5.22 2.64 3.55
C GLU A 19 -5.47 1.63 2.44
N LEU A 20 -6.71 1.56 1.92
CA LEU A 20 -7.02 0.73 0.76
C LEU A 20 -6.29 1.17 -0.51
N LEU A 21 -6.13 2.47 -0.72
CA LEU A 21 -5.32 3.00 -1.81
C LEU A 21 -3.86 2.55 -1.66
N LEU A 22 -3.25 2.74 -0.49
CA LEU A 22 -1.87 2.34 -0.23
C LEU A 22 -1.68 0.82 -0.41
N ALA A 23 -2.61 0.03 0.10
CA ALA A 23 -2.61 -1.42 -0.06
C ALA A 23 -2.74 -1.84 -1.53
N ALA A 24 -3.60 -1.18 -2.31
CA ALA A 24 -3.78 -1.48 -3.73
C ALA A 24 -2.52 -1.18 -4.55
N VAL A 25 -1.87 -0.04 -4.31
CA VAL A 25 -0.62 0.30 -5.00
C VAL A 25 0.51 -0.66 -4.58
N GLY A 26 0.61 -0.99 -3.28
CA GLY A 26 1.53 -2.00 -2.76
C GLY A 26 1.37 -3.37 -3.41
N ALA A 27 0.14 -3.87 -3.46
CA ALA A 27 -0.19 -5.15 -4.07
C ALA A 27 0.14 -5.15 -5.58
N CYS A 28 -0.15 -4.05 -6.29
CA CYS A 28 0.19 -3.92 -7.70
C CYS A 28 1.71 -4.00 -7.92
N PHE A 29 2.49 -3.28 -7.10
CA PHE A 29 3.95 -3.29 -7.18
C PHE A 29 4.52 -4.68 -6.92
N VAL A 30 4.12 -5.33 -5.82
CA VAL A 30 4.58 -6.68 -5.45
C VAL A 30 4.29 -7.69 -6.55
N ASN A 31 3.08 -7.68 -7.12
CA ASN A 31 2.70 -8.59 -8.19
C ASN A 31 3.58 -8.40 -9.44
N HIS A 32 3.89 -7.16 -9.82
CA HIS A 32 4.80 -6.90 -10.94
C HIS A 32 6.23 -7.35 -10.65
N LEU A 33 6.73 -7.11 -9.44
CA LEU A 33 8.07 -7.53 -9.02
C LEU A 33 8.21 -9.06 -9.06
N VAL A 34 7.24 -9.79 -8.51
CA VAL A 34 7.22 -11.27 -8.55
C VAL A 34 7.24 -11.77 -10.00
N ARG A 35 6.37 -11.22 -10.87
CA ARG A 35 6.34 -11.59 -12.30
C ARG A 35 7.67 -11.32 -13.00
N TYR A 36 8.30 -10.19 -12.69
CA TYR A 36 9.60 -9.84 -13.24
C TYR A 36 10.70 -10.84 -12.80
N MET A 37 10.72 -11.21 -11.53
CA MET A 37 11.70 -12.16 -10.99
C MET A 37 11.51 -13.56 -11.54
N GLN A 38 10.26 -14.00 -11.72
CA GLN A 38 9.93 -15.26 -12.41
C GLN A 38 10.42 -15.24 -13.86
N PHE A 39 10.22 -14.14 -14.59
CA PHE A 39 10.76 -13.98 -15.94
C PHE A 39 12.29 -14.09 -15.98
N LYS A 40 12.98 -13.61 -14.94
CA LYS A 40 14.43 -13.75 -14.76
C LYS A 40 14.88 -15.11 -14.23
N ARG A 41 13.93 -16.03 -13.95
CA ARG A 41 14.19 -17.35 -13.33
C ARG A 41 14.91 -17.25 -11.97
N ALA A 42 14.68 -16.16 -11.23
CA ALA A 42 15.10 -16.07 -9.84
C ALA A 42 14.14 -16.88 -8.96
N LEU A 43 14.70 -17.71 -8.08
CA LEU A 43 13.91 -18.37 -7.02
C LEU A 43 13.68 -17.33 -5.92
N LEU A 44 12.43 -17.24 -5.47
CA LEU A 44 12.03 -16.35 -4.38
C LEU A 44 11.19 -17.16 -3.39
N ASP A 45 11.48 -16.99 -2.12
CA ASP A 45 10.66 -17.53 -1.03
C ASP A 45 9.53 -16.57 -0.67
N GLY A 46 9.74 -15.26 -0.85
CA GLY A 46 8.72 -14.25 -0.55
C GLY A 46 9.14 -12.83 -0.91
N VAL A 47 8.12 -11.97 -1.05
CA VAL A 47 8.25 -10.52 -1.20
C VAL A 47 7.30 -9.86 -0.22
N GLU A 48 7.83 -9.03 0.66
CA GLU A 48 7.05 -8.18 1.56
C GLU A 48 7.26 -6.72 1.18
N ALA A 49 6.18 -5.92 1.18
CA ALA A 49 6.26 -4.49 0.97
C ALA A 49 5.48 -3.75 2.07
N ARG A 50 6.17 -2.88 2.80
CA ARG A 50 5.54 -1.89 3.67
C ARG A 50 5.35 -0.61 2.88
N VAL A 51 4.10 -0.17 2.76
CA VAL A 51 3.74 1.05 2.04
C VAL A 51 3.39 2.13 3.04
N THR A 52 4.06 3.29 2.95
CA THR A 52 3.79 4.44 3.82
C THR A 52 3.39 5.63 2.97
N GLY A 53 2.25 6.24 3.27
CA GLY A 53 1.78 7.46 2.61
C GLY A 53 1.91 8.67 3.52
N ALA A 54 2.57 9.73 3.03
CA ALA A 54 2.50 11.06 3.64
C ALA A 54 1.46 11.88 2.88
N PHE A 55 0.43 12.33 3.58
CA PHE A 55 -0.67 13.08 2.99
C PHE A 55 -0.90 14.40 3.74
N ARG A 56 -1.54 15.33 3.02
CA ARG A 56 -2.09 16.56 3.58
C ARG A 56 -3.58 16.61 3.33
N PHE A 57 -4.30 17.35 4.16
CA PHE A 57 -5.72 17.58 3.98
C PHE A 57 -5.94 18.78 3.07
N GLU A 58 -6.69 18.58 1.99
CA GLU A 58 -7.10 19.65 1.08
C GLU A 58 -8.57 19.47 0.73
N ALA A 59 -9.41 20.49 1.01
CA ALA A 59 -10.86 20.44 0.76
C ALA A 59 -11.56 19.17 1.29
N GLU A 60 -11.19 18.74 2.51
CA GLU A 60 -11.69 17.51 3.14
C GLU A 60 -11.30 16.20 2.44
N LEU A 61 -10.26 16.21 1.59
CA LEU A 61 -9.69 15.03 0.95
C LEU A 61 -8.27 14.77 1.46
N GLU A 62 -7.88 13.51 1.54
CA GLU A 62 -6.49 13.09 1.71
C GLU A 62 -5.76 13.21 0.36
N VAL A 63 -4.81 14.14 0.27
CA VAL A 63 -3.94 14.28 -0.90
C VAL A 63 -2.56 13.74 -0.52
N TYR A 64 -2.19 12.60 -1.10
CA TYR A 64 -0.90 11.97 -0.87
C TYR A 64 0.19 12.69 -1.66
N ASP A 65 1.09 13.38 -0.95
CA ASP A 65 2.23 14.09 -1.54
C ASP A 65 3.39 13.12 -1.82
N ASN A 66 3.49 12.06 -1.00
CA ASN A 66 4.52 11.04 -1.15
C ASN A 66 4.00 9.66 -0.73
N ILE A 67 4.39 8.63 -1.48
CA ILE A 67 4.15 7.23 -1.16
C ILE A 67 5.50 6.50 -1.26
N SER A 68 5.97 5.95 -0.14
CA SER A 68 7.21 5.18 -0.06
C SER A 68 6.94 3.68 0.06
N PHE A 69 7.87 2.88 -0.48
CA PHE A 69 7.83 1.43 -0.46
C PHE A 69 9.12 0.91 0.17
N ASP A 70 9.01 0.28 1.33
CA ASP A 70 10.09 -0.48 1.94
C ASP A 70 9.88 -1.96 1.60
N VAL A 71 10.73 -2.49 0.73
CA VAL A 71 10.55 -3.81 0.10
C VAL A 71 11.62 -4.76 0.61
N THR A 72 11.19 -5.91 1.14
CA THR A 72 12.07 -7.01 1.51
C THR A 72 11.82 -8.18 0.58
N VAL A 73 12.90 -8.72 0.00
CA VAL A 73 12.88 -9.89 -0.87
C VAL A 73 13.67 -11.01 -0.22
N SER A 74 13.06 -12.18 -0.11
CA SER A 74 13.69 -13.40 0.45
C SER A 74 13.88 -14.42 -0.67
N ALA A 75 15.03 -15.09 -0.72
CA ALA A 75 15.45 -16.00 -1.78
C ALA A 75 16.42 -17.08 -1.24
#